data_AF-A0A859IBH2-F1
#
_entry.id   AF-A0A859IBH2-F1
#
_cell.length_a   1.000
_cell.length_b   1.000
_cell.length_c   1.000
_cell.angle_alpha   90.00
_cell.angle_beta   90.00
_cell.angle_gamma   90.00
#
_symmetry.space_group_name_H-M   'P 1'
#
loop_
_entity.id
_entity.type
_entity.pdbx_description
1 polymer ?
#
loop_
_entity_poly.entity_id
_entity_poly.type
_entity_poly.pdbx_seq_one_letter_code
_entity_poly.pdbx_strand_id
1 'polypeptide(L)' 'MLLQPTAKNYLIGTRAKVQNEPQIAVITRIDYQRGFIYLLFKRMREEKYPFPQALEQNIIQPIVSKNKSHHQ' A
#
# COMPACT_ATOMS: atom_id res chain seq x y z
N MET A 1 1.72 21.82 -18.34
CA MET A 1 2.46 20.86 -17.51
C MET A 1 1.56 19.64 -17.34
N LEU A 2 1.73 18.63 -18.19
CA LEU A 2 0.88 17.44 -18.20
C LEU A 2 1.14 16.69 -16.89
N LEU A 3 0.09 16.48 -16.08
CA LEU A 3 0.16 15.50 -15.00
C LEU A 3 0.43 14.16 -15.68
N GLN A 4 1.70 13.75 -15.68
CA GLN A 4 2.05 12.34 -15.80
C GLN A 4 1.17 11.61 -14.77
N PRO A 5 0.64 10.41 -15.05
CA PRO A 5 -0.02 9.62 -14.04
C PRO A 5 1.07 9.20 -13.05
N THR A 6 1.42 10.12 -12.14
CA THR A 6 2.40 9.86 -11.09
C THR A 6 1.83 8.70 -10.32
N ALA A 7 2.68 7.74 -10.02
CA ALA A 7 2.39 6.49 -9.33
C ALA A 7 1.80 6.68 -7.90
N LYS A 8 1.10 7.76 -7.58
CA LYS A 8 0.61 8.08 -6.25
C LYS A 8 -0.56 7.18 -5.80
N ASN A 9 -1.32 6.57 -6.72
CA ASN A 9 -2.52 5.80 -6.37
C ASN A 9 -2.46 4.27 -6.59
N TYR A 10 -1.33 3.67 -6.97
CA TYR A 10 -1.28 2.20 -7.14
C TYR A 10 -1.34 1.41 -5.82
N LEU A 11 -1.14 2.09 -4.68
CA LEU A 11 -1.08 1.43 -3.38
C LEU A 11 -2.47 1.15 -2.79
N ILE A 12 -3.43 2.06 -2.96
CA ILE A 12 -4.78 1.86 -2.39
C ILE A 12 -5.48 0.73 -3.15
N GLY A 13 -6.08 -0.21 -2.41
CA GLY A 13 -6.66 -1.44 -2.94
C GLY A 13 -5.64 -2.57 -3.14
N THR A 14 -4.35 -2.32 -2.96
CA THR A 14 -3.31 -3.35 -3.13
C THR A 14 -3.19 -4.20 -1.86
N ARG A 15 -3.11 -5.52 -2.07
CA ARG A 15 -2.79 -6.49 -1.01
C ARG A 15 -1.34 -6.30 -0.56
N ALA A 16 -1.06 -6.40 0.73
CA ALA A 16 0.28 -6.25 1.27
C ALA A 16 0.59 -7.31 2.33
N LYS A 17 1.85 -7.76 2.33
CA LYS A 17 2.43 -8.47 3.48
C LYS A 17 2.87 -7.44 4.51
N VAL A 18 2.70 -7.76 5.78
CA VAL A 18 3.15 -6.92 6.88
C VAL A 18 4.10 -7.72 7.76
N GLN A 19 5.20 -7.10 8.19
CA GLN A 19 6.17 -7.74 9.06
C GLN A 19 5.50 -8.21 10.36
N ASN A 20 5.86 -9.44 10.80
CA ASN A 20 5.31 -10.09 11.99
C ASN A 20 3.80 -10.36 11.96
N GLU A 21 3.13 -10.13 10.82
CA GLU A 21 1.73 -10.44 10.62
C GLU A 21 1.59 -11.66 9.71
N PRO A 22 0.97 -12.77 10.17
CA PRO A 22 0.81 -13.96 9.35
C PRO A 22 -0.21 -13.77 8.22
N GLN A 23 -1.04 -12.73 8.30
CA GLN A 23 -2.13 -12.48 7.38
C GLN A 23 -1.80 -11.37 6.39
N ILE A 24 -2.32 -11.52 5.17
CA ILE A 24 -2.31 -10.45 4.17
C ILE A 24 -3.36 -9.40 4.56
N ALA A 25 -2.98 -8.13 4.43
CA ALA A 25 -3.88 -6.99 4.56
C ALA A 25 -4.10 -6.31 3.20
N VAL A 26 -5.05 -5.39 3.16
CA VAL A 26 -5.29 -4.51 2.00
C VAL A 26 -5.03 -3.08 2.43
N ILE A 27 -4.27 -2.33 1.64
CA ILE A 27 -4.08 -0.90 1.87
C ILE A 27 -5.39 -0.19 1.52
N THR A 28 -6.02 0.46 2.48
CA THR A 28 -7.33 1.11 2.29
C THR A 28 -7.23 2.63 2.12
N ARG A 29 -6.22 3.25 2.72
CA ARG A 29 -6.04 4.71 2.70
C ARG A 29 -4.59 5.09 2.96
N ILE A 30 -4.16 6.20 2.37
CA ILE A 30 -2.93 6.91 2.76
C ILE A 30 -3.33 8.33 3.18
N ASP A 31 -2.99 8.71 4.40
CA ASP A 31 -3.13 10.07 4.91
C ASP A 31 -1.77 10.76 4.82
N TYR A 32 -1.59 11.55 3.77
CA TYR A 32 -0.33 12.28 3.53
C TYR A 32 -0.13 13.45 4.48
N GLN A 33 -1.20 14.03 5.03
CA GLN A 33 -1.10 15.17 5.95
C GLN A 33 -0.62 14.70 7.32
N ARG A 34 -1.10 13.54 7.76
CA ARG A 34 -0.75 12.96 9.07
C ARG A 34 0.39 11.95 8.99
N GLY A 35 0.81 11.54 7.78
CA GLY A 35 1.92 10.63 7.56
C GLY A 35 1.60 9.19 7.96
N PHE A 36 0.41 8.69 7.61
CA PHE A 36 0.00 7.31 7.91
C PHE A 36 -0.53 6.56 6.69
N ILE A 37 -0.30 5.25 6.67
CA ILE A 37 -0.91 4.30 5.75
C ILE A 37 -1.79 3.34 6.56
N TYR A 38 -3.01 3.10 6.08
CA TYR A 38 -4.03 2.29 6.74
C TYR A 38 -4.19 0.97 6.01
N LEU A 39 -4.15 -0.12 6.77
CA LEU A 39 -4.23 -1.49 6.29
C LEU A 39 -5.39 -2.20 6.98
N LEU A 40 -6.24 -2.82 6.18
CA LEU A 40 -7.36 -3.63 6.66
C LEU A 40 -7.00 -5.11 6.56
N PHE A 41 -6.96 -5.77 7.72
CA PHE A 41 -6.82 -7.21 7.85
C PHE A 41 -8.19 -7.90 7.85
N LYS A 42 -8.19 -9.24 7.92
CA LYS A 42 -9.42 -10.01 8.10
C LYS A 42 -10.14 -9.60 9.39
N ARG A 43 -11.45 -9.89 9.45
CA ARG A 43 -12.32 -9.59 10.60
C ARG A 43 -12.38 -8.09 10.94
N MET A 44 -12.27 -7.24 9.92
CA MET A 44 -12.37 -5.77 10.04
C MET A 44 -11.34 -5.12 10.97
N ARG A 45 -10.19 -5.79 11.22
CA ARG A 45 -9.12 -5.19 12.00
C ARG A 45 -8.36 -4.21 11.11
N GLU A 46 -8.53 -2.92 11.37
CA GLU A 46 -7.75 -1.86 10.75
C GLU A 46 -6.54 -1.51 11.62
N GLU A 47 -5.38 -1.41 11.00
CA GLU A 47 -4.15 -0.92 11.62
C GLU A 47 -3.56 0.21 10.79
N LYS A 48 -2.83 1.11 11.44
CA LYS A 48 -2.11 2.20 10.76
C LYS A 48 -0.62 2.10 11.01
N TYR A 49 0.17 2.44 10.00
CA TYR A 49 1.62 2.45 10.05
C TYR A 49 2.17 3.80 9.57
N PRO A 50 3.37 4.21 10.03
CA PRO A 50 4.02 5.42 9.55
C PRO A 50 4.24 5.38 8.04
N PHE A 51 3.91 6.46 7.35
CA PHE A 51 4.10 6.61 5.91
C PHE A 51 5.04 7.80 5.61
N PRO A 52 6.05 7.63 4.73
CA PRO A 52 6.35 6.45 3.90
C PRO A 52 7.23 5.39 4.57
N GLN A 53 7.66 5.60 5.81
CA GLN A 53 8.73 4.83 6.45
C GLN A 53 8.44 3.33 6.50
N ALA A 54 7.18 2.93 6.71
CA ALA A 54 6.82 1.51 6.74
C ALA A 54 6.99 0.82 5.38
N LEU A 55 6.91 1.54 4.26
CA LEU A 55 7.23 0.99 2.94
C LEU A 55 8.75 0.94 2.73
N GLU A 56 9.46 2.01 3.09
CA GLU A 56 10.93 2.10 2.93
C GLU A 56 11.68 1.05 3.75
N GLN A 57 11.18 0.76 4.96
CA GLN A 57 11.76 -0.23 5.86
C GLN A 57 11.24 -1.65 5.60
N ASN A 58 10.46 -1.87 4.54
CA ASN A 58 9.85 -3.16 4.20
C ASN A 58 8.96 -3.76 5.30
N ILE A 59 8.45 -2.92 6.22
CA ILE A 59 7.43 -3.30 7.20
C ILE A 59 6.14 -3.66 6.46
N ILE A 60 5.80 -2.87 5.43
CA ILE A 60 4.69 -3.13 4.50
C ILE A 60 5.27 -3.41 3.13
N GLN A 61 4.92 -4.57 2.56
CA GLN A 61 5.36 -4.99 1.23
C GLN A 61 4.13 -5.21 0.33
N PRO A 62 3.80 -4.24 -0.54
CA PRO A 62 2.71 -4.37 -1.50
C PRO A 62 2.96 -5.54 -2.46
N ILE A 63 1.96 -6.40 -2.63
CA ILE A 63 1.94 -7.49 -3.60
C ILE A 63 1.43 -6.90 -4.92
N VAL A 64 2.31 -6.20 -5.62
CA VAL A 64 2.04 -5.72 -6.97
C VAL A 64 2.31 -6.85 -7.96
N SER A 65 1.26 -7.36 -8.59
CA SER A 65 1.44 -8.20 -9.78
C SER A 65 2.02 -7.30 -10.87
N LYS A 66 3.25 -7.59 -11.32
CA LYS A 66 3.77 -7.04 -12.58
C LYS A 66 2.94 -7.63 -13.72
N ASN A 67 1.70 -7.18 -13.90
CA ASN A 67 1.08 -7.27 -15.20
C ASN A 67 1.87 -6.30 -16.07
N LYS A 68 2.80 -6.86 -16.87
CA LYS A 68 3.26 -6.21 -18.08
C LYS A 68 2.00 -5.92 -18.89
N SER A 69 1.44 -4.73 -18.73
CA SER A 69 0.54 -4.18 -19.73
C SER A 69 1.40 -4.03 -20.98
N HIS A 70 1.35 -5.04 -21.83
CA HIS A 70 1.88 -4.97 -23.19
C HIS A 70 1.34 -3.68 -23.81
N HIS A 71 2.26 -2.81 -24.22
CA HIS A 71 2.04 -2.01 -25.41
C HIS A 71 1.67 -2.99 -26.53
N GLN A 72 0.42 -2.96 -26.96
CA GLN A 72 -0.02 -3.33 -28.31
C GLN A 72 -1.07 -2.31 -28.71
#